data_AF-A0A536P7R5-F1
#
_entry.id   AF-A0A536P7R5-F1
#
_cell.length_a   1.000
_cell.length_b   1.000
_cell.length_c   1.000
_cell.angle_alpha   90.00
_cell.angle_beta   90.00
_cell.angle_gamma   90.00
#
_symmetry.space_group_name_H-M   'P 1'
#
loop_
_entity.id
_entity.type
_entity.pdbx_description
1 polymer ?
#
loop_
_entity_poly.entity_id
_entity_poly.type
_entity_poly.pdbx_seq_one_letter_code
_entity_poly.pdbx_strand_id
1 'polypeptide(L)'
;MAATRTQIYLSAEQRRRLEARRKRERKSLAAVVREAVDAYLGQPTTDAQRILDETFGALPDLEVAPRSEWRKRERRLGLRG
;
A
#
# COMPACT_ATOMS: atom_id res chain seq x y z
N MET A 1 -19.45 15.79 -0.49
CA MET A 1 -19.93 15.93 -1.88
C MET A 1 -21.09 14.96 -2.10
N ALA A 2 -22.12 15.35 -2.86
CA ALA A 2 -23.22 14.44 -3.20
C ALA A 2 -22.73 13.33 -4.15
N ALA A 3 -23.25 12.12 -3.99
CA ALA A 3 -22.89 11.00 -4.87
C ALA A 3 -23.49 11.21 -6.27
N THR A 4 -22.67 11.10 -7.31
CA THR A 4 -23.13 11.11 -8.71
C THR A 4 -23.50 9.68 -9.13
N ARG A 5 -24.64 9.51 -9.81
CA ARG A 5 -25.07 8.20 -10.31
C ARG A 5 -24.18 7.78 -11.47
N THR A 6 -23.45 6.67 -11.29
CA THR A 6 -22.57 6.10 -12.32
C THR A 6 -22.98 4.67 -12.64
N GLN A 7 -23.13 4.35 -13.92
CA GLN A 7 -23.38 2.99 -14.41
C GLN A 7 -22.10 2.44 -15.02
N ILE A 8 -21.71 1.23 -14.61
CA ILE A 8 -20.50 0.55 -15.10
C ILE A 8 -20.84 -0.90 -15.41
N TYR A 9 -20.12 -1.47 -16.37
CA TYR A 9 -20.15 -2.90 -16.65
C TYR A 9 -19.07 -3.60 -15.83
N LEU A 10 -19.41 -4.75 -15.26
CA LEU A 10 -18.49 -5.61 -14.52
C LEU A 10 -18.53 -7.00 -15.14
N SER A 11 -17.38 -7.66 -15.21
CA SER A 11 -17.36 -9.08 -15.55
C SER A 11 -18.08 -9.90 -14.47
N ALA A 12 -18.54 -11.10 -14.85
CA ALA A 12 -19.15 -12.03 -13.89
C ALA A 12 -18.20 -12.33 -12.71
N GLU A 13 -16.90 -12.42 -12.98
CA GLU A 13 -15.85 -12.61 -11.98
C GLU A 13 -15.78 -11.44 -11.00
N GLN A 14 -15.69 -10.21 -11.51
CA GLN A 14 -15.63 -9.00 -10.68
C GLN A 14 -16.88 -8.89 -9.81
N ARG A 15 -18.07 -9.18 -10.37
CA ARG A 15 -19.32 -9.19 -9.61
C ARG A 15 -19.31 -10.22 -8.49
N ARG A 16 -18.83 -11.43 -8.75
CA ARG A 16 -18.72 -12.50 -7.72
C ARG A 16 -17.78 -12.09 -6.58
N ARG A 17 -16.62 -11.53 -6.90
CA ARG A 17 -15.63 -11.08 -5.90
C ARG A 17 -16.16 -9.94 -5.04
N LEU A 18 -16.84 -8.97 -5.64
CA LEU A 18 -17.49 -7.87 -4.91
C LEU A 18 -18.60 -8.39 -3.99
N GLU A 19 -19.40 -9.36 -4.43
CA GLU A 19 -20.48 -9.94 -3.62
C GLU A 19 -19.93 -10.73 -2.42
N ALA A 20 -18.85 -11.50 -2.61
CA ALA A 20 -18.17 -12.19 -1.51
C ALA A 20 -17.65 -11.19 -0.46
N ARG A 21 -17.06 -10.08 -0.92
CA ARG A 21 -16.58 -8.99 -0.06
C ARG A 21 -17.74 -8.30 0.68
N ARG A 22 -18.84 -8.01 -0.03
CA ARG A 22 -20.07 -7.43 0.53
C ARG A 22 -20.60 -8.25 1.71
N LYS A 23 -20.71 -9.58 1.53
CA LYS A 23 -21.19 -10.51 2.56
C LYS A 23 -20.25 -10.55 3.77
N ARG A 24 -18.94 -10.63 3.54
CA ARG A 24 -17.93 -10.68 4.60
C ARG A 24 -17.94 -9.41 5.46
N GLU A 25 -18.07 -8.25 4.82
CA GLU A 25 -17.96 -6.95 5.49
C GLU A 25 -19.31 -6.38 5.94
N ARG A 26 -20.43 -7.06 5.63
CA ARG A 26 -21.81 -6.62 5.89
C ARG A 26 -22.12 -5.19 5.39
N LYS A 27 -21.53 -4.81 4.26
CA LYS A 27 -21.70 -3.50 3.63
C LYS A 27 -22.67 -3.57 2.45
N SER A 28 -23.10 -2.41 1.93
CA SER A 28 -23.79 -2.36 0.64
C SER A 28 -22.78 -2.53 -0.51
N LEU A 29 -23.24 -3.01 -1.67
CA LEU A 29 -22.39 -3.14 -2.85
C LEU A 29 -21.79 -1.78 -3.25
N ALA A 30 -22.57 -0.71 -3.14
CA ALA A 30 -22.11 0.65 -3.44
C ALA A 30 -20.99 1.12 -2.50
N ALA A 31 -21.04 0.75 -1.21
CA ALA A 31 -19.96 1.07 -0.27
C ALA A 31 -18.66 0.31 -0.62
N VAL A 32 -18.77 -0.99 -0.93
CA VAL A 32 -17.60 -1.79 -1.36
C VAL A 32 -16.97 -1.25 -2.65
N VAL A 33 -17.80 -0.84 -3.61
CA VAL A 33 -17.31 -0.25 -4.86
C VAL A 33 -16.63 1.10 -4.60
N ARG A 34 -17.25 1.98 -3.80
CA ARG A 34 -16.61 3.26 -3.43
C ARG A 34 -15.28 3.04 -2.74
N GLU A 35 -15.20 2.18 -1.74
CA GLU A 35 -13.93 1.88 -1.05
C GLU A 35 -12.86 1.33 -1.99
N ALA A 36 -13.24 0.52 -2.99
CA ALA A 36 -12.29 0.03 -3.99
C ALA A 36 -11.80 1.17 -4.90
N VAL A 37 -12.68 2.08 -5.30
CA VAL A 37 -12.31 3.27 -6.09
C VAL A 37 -11.48 4.23 -5.25
N ASP A 38 -11.87 4.49 -4.00
CA ASP A 38 -11.13 5.34 -3.06
C ASP A 38 -9.76 4.74 -2.75
N ALA A 39 -9.62 3.42 -2.67
CA ALA A 39 -8.30 2.79 -2.52
C ALA A 39 -7.45 2.90 -3.79
N TYR A 40 -8.07 2.80 -4.97
CA TYR A 40 -7.37 2.95 -6.25
C TYR A 40 -6.92 4.40 -6.50
N LEU A 41 -7.78 5.38 -6.18
CA LEU A 41 -7.51 6.81 -6.33
C LEU A 41 -6.68 7.37 -5.16
N GLY A 42 -6.92 6.85 -3.96
CA GLY A 42 -6.31 7.27 -2.70
C GLY A 42 -5.04 6.48 -2.35
N GLN A 43 -4.47 5.74 -3.29
CA GLN A 43 -3.03 5.46 -3.25
C GLN A 43 -2.29 6.65 -3.87
N PRO A 44 -1.79 7.60 -3.08
CA PRO A 44 -0.50 8.17 -3.41
C PRO A 44 0.50 7.02 -3.24
N THR A 45 0.83 6.33 -4.33
CA THR A 45 2.15 5.69 -4.43
C THR A 45 3.26 6.72 -4.10
N THR A 46 2.93 8.00 -4.25
CA THR A 46 3.66 9.14 -3.74
C THR A 46 3.94 9.11 -2.24
N ASP A 47 3.12 8.63 -1.31
CA ASP A 47 3.48 8.78 0.12
C ASP A 47 4.54 7.79 0.58
N ALA A 48 4.45 6.52 0.17
CA ALA A 48 5.52 5.56 0.46
C ALA A 48 6.80 5.94 -0.29
N GLN A 49 6.70 6.31 -1.57
CA GLN A 49 7.86 6.73 -2.35
C GLN A 49 8.44 8.05 -1.83
N ARG A 50 7.62 9.04 -1.46
CA ARG A 50 8.03 10.31 -0.84
C ARG A 50 8.66 10.11 0.52
N ILE A 51 8.13 9.24 1.37
CA ILE A 51 8.77 8.91 2.66
C ILE A 51 10.13 8.24 2.42
N LEU A 52 10.24 7.36 1.43
CA LEU A 52 11.52 6.77 1.04
C LEU A 52 12.48 7.81 0.46
N ASP A 53 12.01 8.71 -0.39
CA ASP A 53 12.80 9.80 -0.98
C ASP A 53 13.21 10.83 0.09
N GLU A 54 12.36 11.14 1.07
CA GLU A 54 12.68 12.02 2.21
C GLU A 54 13.69 11.35 3.17
N THR A 55 13.58 10.04 3.38
CA THR A 55 14.44 9.29 4.32
C THR A 55 15.79 8.90 3.72
N PHE A 56 15.80 8.52 2.43
CA PHE A 56 16.97 8.00 1.73
C PHE A 56 17.51 8.93 0.63
N GLY A 57 16.69 9.86 0.11
CA GLY A 57 17.10 10.85 -0.88
C GLY A 57 17.81 12.08 -0.31
N ALA A 58 17.90 12.22 1.03
CA ALA A 58 18.66 13.28 1.70
C ALA A 58 20.19 13.12 1.61
N LEU A 59 20.69 11.95 1.17
CA LEU A 59 22.12 11.65 1.03
C LEU A 59 22.37 10.89 -0.29
N PRO A 60 22.34 11.58 -1.44
CA PRO A 60 22.48 10.96 -2.75
C PRO A 60 23.82 10.22 -2.93
N ASP A 61 24.85 10.64 -2.19
CA ASP A 61 26.19 10.05 -2.22
C ASP A 61 26.46 9.13 -1.01
N LEU A 62 25.41 8.63 -0.35
CA LEU A 62 25.58 7.73 0.79
C LEU A 62 26.17 6.40 0.34
N GLU A 63 27.46 6.20 0.59
CA GLU A 63 28.08 4.90 0.46
C GLU A 63 27.59 3.95 1.55
N VAL A 64 26.70 3.04 1.17
CA VAL A 64 26.20 2.00 2.07
C VAL A 64 27.32 0.97 2.30
N ALA A 65 27.80 0.90 3.53
CA ALA A 65 28.84 -0.06 3.91
C ALA A 65 28.41 -1.51 3.58
N PRO A 66 29.34 -2.38 3.16
CA PRO A 66 29.02 -3.76 2.81
C PRO A 66 28.44 -4.52 4.00
N ARG A 67 27.49 -5.42 3.73
CA ARG A 67 26.77 -6.23 4.74
C ARG A 67 27.68 -6.96 5.74
N SER A 68 28.92 -7.27 5.36
CA SER A 68 29.94 -7.87 6.24
C SER A 68 30.29 -7.00 7.44
N GLU A 69 30.33 -5.68 7.26
CA GLU A 69 30.61 -4.70 8.31
C GLU A 69 29.45 -4.63 9.31
N TRP A 70 28.22 -4.74 8.82
CA TRP A 70 27.00 -4.76 9.64
C TRP A 70 27.00 -5.98 10.57
N ARG A 71 27.30 -7.16 10.03
CA ARG A 71 27.47 -8.39 10.84
C ARG A 71 28.61 -8.25 11.86
N LYS A 72 29.66 -7.48 11.55
CA LYS A 72 30.75 -7.20 12.49
C LYS A 72 30.29 -6.28 13.63
N ARG A 73 29.43 -5.28 13.34
CA ARG A 73 28.80 -4.43 14.36
C ARG A 73 27.83 -5.21 15.24
N GLU A 74 26.98 -6.05 14.68
CA GLU A 74 26.05 -6.92 15.42
C GLU A 74 26.81 -7.81 16.43
N ARG A 75 27.88 -8.46 15.99
CA ARG A 75 28.76 -9.26 16.88
C ARG A 75 29.39 -8.43 17.99
N ARG A 76 29.79 -7.19 17.70
CA ARG A 76 30.41 -6.28 18.68
C ARG A 76 29.41 -5.76 19.71
N LEU A 77 28.18 -5.50 19.28
CA LEU A 77 27.10 -4.98 20.12
C LEU A 77 26.34 -6.08 20.87
N GLY A 78 26.69 -7.36 20.67
CA GLY A 78 26.00 -8.49 21.31
C GLY A 78 24.56 -8.68 20.85
N LEU A 79 24.14 -7.97 19.79
CA LEU A 79 22.83 -8.07 19.18
C LEU A 79 22.82 -9.35 18.35
N ARG A 80 22.43 -10.46 18.98
CA ARG A 80 22.21 -11.74 18.30
C ARG A 80 20.90 -11.67 17.51
N GLY A 81 21.00 -11.75 16.19
CA GLY A 81 19.97 -12.33 15.32
C GLY A 81 20.40 -13.72 14.91
#